data_AF-A0A379T0S1-F1
#
_entry.id   AF-A0A379T0S1-F1
#
_cell.length_a   1.000
_cell.length_b   1.000
_cell.length_c   1.000
_cell.angle_alpha   90.00
_cell.angle_beta   90.00
_cell.angle_gamma   90.00
#
_symmetry.space_group_name_H-M   'P 1'
#
loop_
_entity.id
_entity.type
_entity.pdbx_description
1 polymer ?
#
loop_
_entity_poly.entity_id
_entity_poly.type
_entity_poly.pdbx_seq_one_letter_code
_entity_poly.pdbx_strand_id
1 'polypeptide(L)'
;MKAAHTVTFIALKPGLLTGKARDVTGVLHYDALGLEGWLASQTPPLRRFDATQLGQWLMPRRPTSHKGEHGRLAIIGGDLGTAGAIRMAGEAALRAGAGLVRVLTRGENIAPLLTARPELMAHELTPQSLEERPDLG
;
A
#
# COMPACT_ATOMS: atom_id res chain seq x y z
N MET A 1 -16.67 -24.37 -15.22
CA MET A 1 -16.76 -23.60 -16.48
C MET A 1 -15.76 -22.44 -16.38
N LYS A 2 -14.99 -22.17 -17.43
CA LYS A 2 -14.03 -21.06 -17.51
C LYS A 2 -14.40 -20.22 -18.74
N ALA A 3 -14.67 -18.94 -18.56
CA ALA A 3 -15.05 -18.04 -19.64
C ALA A 3 -13.84 -17.25 -20.16
N ALA A 4 -13.80 -16.97 -21.46
CA ALA A 4 -12.89 -15.98 -22.01
C ALA A 4 -13.39 -14.55 -21.75
N HIS A 5 -14.71 -14.37 -21.79
CA HIS A 5 -15.41 -13.11 -21.54
C HIS A 5 -16.63 -13.36 -20.64
N THR A 6 -16.85 -12.48 -19.68
CA THR A 6 -18.06 -12.46 -18.85
C THR A 6 -18.73 -11.10 -19.01
N VAL A 7 -20.02 -11.07 -19.30
CA VAL A 7 -20.83 -9.84 -19.31
C VAL A 7 -21.74 -9.84 -18.09
N THR A 8 -21.75 -8.75 -17.33
CA THR A 8 -22.64 -8.57 -16.18
C THR A 8 -23.46 -7.30 -16.34
N PHE A 9 -24.74 -7.38 -15.96
CA PHE A 9 -25.68 -6.26 -16.09
C PHE A 9 -25.95 -5.56 -14.75
N ILE A 10 -26.35 -4.29 -14.79
CA ILE A 10 -26.82 -3.45 -13.67
C ILE A 10 -25.76 -3.12 -12.61
N ALA A 11 -24.93 -4.07 -12.21
CA ALA A 11 -23.76 -3.81 -11.38
C ALA A 11 -22.68 -4.88 -11.59
N LEU A 12 -21.48 -4.56 -11.11
CA LEU A 12 -20.46 -5.56 -10.84
C LEU A 12 -20.86 -6.38 -9.60
N LYS A 13 -20.86 -7.70 -9.73
CA LYS A 13 -21.13 -8.60 -8.60
C LYS A 13 -19.80 -8.91 -7.90
N PRO A 14 -19.69 -8.81 -6.56
CA PRO A 14 -18.45 -9.13 -5.84
C PRO A 14 -17.90 -10.52 -6.17
N GLY A 15 -18.78 -11.50 -6.34
CA GLY A 15 -18.43 -12.87 -6.72
C GLY A 15 -17.80 -13.04 -8.11
N LEU A 16 -17.70 -11.98 -8.92
CA LEU A 16 -16.97 -11.98 -10.20
C LEU A 16 -15.55 -11.43 -10.07
N LEU A 17 -15.23 -10.78 -8.93
CA LEU A 17 -14.00 -10.00 -8.72
C LEU A 17 -13.10 -10.59 -7.64
N THR A 18 -13.65 -11.42 -6.74
CA THR A 18 -12.94 -11.90 -5.54
C THR A 18 -12.72 -13.41 -5.56
N GLY A 19 -11.80 -13.87 -4.71
CA GLY A 19 -11.51 -15.31 -4.54
C GLY A 19 -11.19 -16.03 -5.85
N LYS A 20 -11.74 -17.23 -6.01
CA LYS A 20 -11.52 -18.12 -7.16
C LYS A 20 -12.15 -17.63 -8.47
N ALA A 21 -13.01 -16.61 -8.43
CA ALA A 21 -13.66 -16.08 -9.62
C ALA A 21 -12.63 -15.55 -10.64
N ARG A 22 -11.50 -15.02 -10.16
CA ARG A 22 -10.39 -14.53 -10.99
C ARG A 22 -9.82 -15.59 -11.93
N ASP A 23 -9.98 -16.88 -11.60
CA ASP A 23 -9.49 -17.99 -12.42
C ASP A 23 -10.47 -18.36 -13.56
N VAL A 24 -11.73 -17.91 -13.47
CA VAL A 24 -12.83 -18.36 -14.35
C VAL A 24 -13.59 -17.26 -15.08
N THR A 25 -13.53 -16.00 -14.63
CA THR A 25 -14.32 -14.89 -15.20
C THR A 25 -13.80 -14.39 -16.55
N GLY A 26 -12.51 -14.52 -16.85
CA GLY A 26 -11.93 -13.94 -18.06
C GLY A 26 -12.03 -12.40 -18.07
N VAL A 27 -12.21 -11.80 -19.25
CA VAL A 27 -12.42 -10.35 -19.38
C VAL A 27 -13.84 -10.00 -18.95
N LEU A 28 -13.97 -9.21 -17.90
CA LEU A 28 -15.25 -8.79 -17.35
C LEU A 28 -15.74 -7.48 -18.00
N HIS A 29 -16.91 -7.55 -18.62
CA HIS A 29 -17.65 -6.43 -19.20
C HIS A 29 -18.86 -6.12 -18.32
N TYR A 30 -19.15 -4.84 -18.13
CA TYR A 30 -20.29 -4.39 -17.33
C TYR A 30 -21.12 -3.40 -18.13
N ASP A 31 -22.44 -3.57 -18.09
CA ASP A 31 -23.42 -2.65 -18.66
C ASP A 31 -24.47 -2.30 -17.59
N ALA A 32 -24.69 -1.01 -17.33
CA ALA A 32 -25.66 -0.55 -16.34
C ALA A 32 -27.12 -0.66 -16.82
N LEU A 33 -27.34 -0.89 -18.12
CA LEU A 33 -28.64 -0.86 -18.78
C LEU A 33 -29.38 0.47 -18.59
N GLY A 34 -28.67 1.60 -18.64
CA GLY A 34 -29.24 2.93 -18.48
C GLY A 34 -29.58 3.32 -17.03
N LEU A 35 -29.16 2.52 -16.04
CA LEU A 35 -29.44 2.76 -14.61
C LEU A 35 -28.31 3.51 -13.88
N GLU A 36 -27.36 4.12 -14.59
CA GLU A 36 -26.18 4.78 -13.99
C GLU A 36 -26.56 5.83 -12.94
N GLY A 37 -27.55 6.69 -13.25
CA GLY A 37 -28.03 7.73 -12.33
C GLY A 37 -28.71 7.14 -11.08
N TRP A 38 -29.49 6.07 -11.25
CA TRP A 38 -30.11 5.38 -10.12
C TRP A 38 -29.05 4.74 -9.23
N LEU A 39 -28.09 4.02 -9.82
CA LEU A 39 -26.97 3.40 -9.10
C LEU A 39 -26.10 4.42 -8.36
N ALA A 40 -25.85 5.58 -8.95
CA ALA A 40 -25.08 6.65 -8.33
C ALA A 40 -25.74 7.25 -7.08
N SER A 41 -27.07 7.15 -6.95
CA SER A 41 -27.79 7.56 -5.74
C SER A 41 -27.88 6.47 -4.67
N GLN A 42 -27.47 5.23 -4.99
CA GLN A 42 -27.43 4.15 -4.01
C GLN A 42 -26.11 4.17 -3.23
N THR A 43 -26.16 3.74 -1.96
CA THR A 43 -24.95 3.45 -1.19
C THR A 43 -24.59 1.98 -1.35
N PRO A 44 -23.54 1.62 -2.11
CA PRO A 44 -23.20 0.23 -2.31
C PRO A 44 -22.55 -0.37 -1.05
N PRO A 45 -22.82 -1.65 -0.72
CA PRO A 45 -22.16 -2.34 0.39
C PRO A 45 -20.67 -2.61 0.11
N LEU A 46 -20.25 -2.56 -1.16
CA LEU A 46 -18.87 -2.74 -1.58
C LEU A 46 -18.52 -1.77 -2.72
N ARG A 47 -17.34 -1.16 -2.66
CA ARG A 47 -16.79 -0.32 -3.72
C ARG A 47 -15.55 -0.97 -4.32
N ARG A 48 -15.51 -1.08 -5.65
CA ARG A 48 -14.29 -1.44 -6.39
C ARG A 48 -13.47 -0.18 -6.59
N PHE A 49 -12.17 -0.26 -6.31
CA PHE A 49 -11.21 0.77 -6.70
C PHE A 49 -10.36 0.29 -7.87
N ASP A 50 -10.06 1.19 -8.80
CA ASP A 50 -9.06 0.96 -9.83
C ASP A 50 -8.07 2.11 -9.95
N ALA A 51 -7.07 1.92 -10.81
CA ALA A 51 -5.94 2.83 -10.95
C ALA A 51 -6.37 4.27 -11.34
N THR A 52 -7.49 4.42 -12.05
CA THR A 52 -7.98 5.74 -12.48
C THR A 52 -8.38 6.62 -11.31
N GLN A 53 -8.71 6.01 -10.17
CA GLN A 53 -9.14 6.71 -8.97
C GLN A 53 -7.98 7.08 -8.05
N LEU A 54 -6.76 6.57 -8.26
CA LEU A 54 -5.63 6.80 -7.36
C LEU A 54 -5.23 8.28 -7.26
N GLY A 55 -5.44 9.07 -8.32
CA GLY A 55 -5.12 10.49 -8.34
C GLY A 55 -5.84 11.32 -7.26
N GLN A 56 -6.96 10.82 -6.72
CA GLN A 56 -7.68 11.48 -5.63
C GLN A 56 -6.96 11.38 -4.27
N TRP A 57 -6.05 10.41 -4.11
CA TRP A 57 -5.31 10.17 -2.87
C TRP A 57 -3.82 10.46 -3.01
N LEU A 58 -3.26 10.24 -4.20
CA LEU A 58 -1.84 10.42 -4.51
C LEU A 58 -1.61 11.74 -5.25
N MET A 59 -1.87 12.85 -4.57
CA MET A 59 -1.70 14.18 -5.13
C MET A 59 -0.21 14.50 -5.38
N PRO A 60 0.12 15.25 -6.45
CA PRO A 60 1.49 15.72 -6.69
C PRO A 60 2.05 16.52 -5.51
N ARG A 61 3.36 16.39 -5.27
CA ARG A 61 4.06 17.14 -4.23
C ARG A 61 4.37 18.55 -4.70
N ARG A 62 4.37 19.50 -3.76
CA ARG A 62 4.84 20.87 -4.04
C ARG A 62 6.34 20.83 -4.37
N PRO A 63 6.81 21.54 -5.40
CA PRO A 63 8.24 21.53 -5.76
C PRO A 63 9.17 21.99 -4.62
N THR A 64 8.68 22.83 -3.72
CA THR A 64 9.45 23.39 -2.59
C THR A 64 9.29 22.58 -1.29
N SER A 65 8.62 21.42 -1.33
CA SER A 65 8.39 20.61 -0.14
C SER A 65 9.66 19.86 0.30
N HIS A 66 9.86 19.71 1.61
CA HIS A 66 11.01 18.99 2.16
C HIS A 66 10.60 17.69 2.88
N LYS A 67 11.59 16.88 3.29
CA LYS A 67 11.38 15.57 3.94
C LYS A 67 10.48 15.62 5.19
N GLY A 68 10.43 16.74 5.90
CA GLY A 68 9.59 16.92 7.09
C GLY A 68 8.09 17.06 6.76
N GLU A 69 7.74 17.51 5.57
CA GLU A 69 6.36 17.69 5.13
C GLU A 69 5.68 16.39 4.68
N HIS A 70 6.46 15.33 4.47
CA HIS A 70 5.97 14.05 3.93
C HIS A 70 5.84 12.96 4.99
N GLY A 71 5.65 13.38 6.24
CA GLY A 71 5.45 12.49 7.37
C GLY A 71 6.72 11.74 7.81
N ARG A 72 6.60 11.12 8.98
CA ARG A 72 7.63 10.30 9.60
C ARG A 72 7.00 8.94 9.93
N LEU A 73 7.63 7.87 9.45
CA LEU A 73 7.16 6.52 9.67
C LEU A 73 8.19 5.74 10.50
N ALA A 74 7.74 5.11 11.57
CA ALA A 74 8.49 4.08 12.27
C ALA A 74 7.91 2.71 11.92
N ILE A 75 8.76 1.76 11.55
CA ILE A 75 8.39 0.37 11.26
C ILE A 75 9.15 -0.53 12.23
N ILE A 76 8.42 -1.39 12.93
CA ILE A 76 8.97 -2.29 13.95
C ILE A 76 8.80 -3.72 13.46
N GLY A 77 9.89 -4.48 13.42
CA GLY A 77 9.86 -5.89 13.04
C GLY A 77 11.20 -6.41 12.53
N GLY A 78 11.16 -7.52 11.79
CA GLY A 78 12.38 -8.22 11.37
C GLY A 78 13.00 -8.94 12.56
N ASP A 79 12.37 -10.04 12.95
CA ASP A 79 12.97 -11.02 13.85
C ASP A 79 13.95 -11.94 13.07
N LEU A 80 14.52 -12.92 13.75
CA LEU A 80 15.40 -13.94 13.16
C LEU A 80 14.80 -14.53 11.89
N GLY A 81 15.57 -14.50 10.79
CA GLY A 81 15.13 -15.00 9.48
C GLY A 81 14.16 -14.10 8.71
N THR A 82 13.72 -12.97 9.27
CA THR A 82 12.74 -12.06 8.64
C THR A 82 13.26 -10.66 8.36
N ALA A 83 14.59 -10.47 8.37
CA ALA A 83 15.26 -9.22 7.99
C ALA A 83 14.81 -8.69 6.61
N GLY A 84 14.54 -9.60 5.66
CA GLY A 84 14.04 -9.24 4.33
C GLY A 84 12.66 -8.58 4.37
N ALA A 85 11.78 -9.02 5.26
CA ALA A 85 10.43 -8.47 5.37
C ALA A 85 10.45 -7.01 5.84
N ILE A 86 11.21 -6.72 6.90
CA ILE A 86 11.32 -5.36 7.43
C ILE A 86 12.02 -4.41 6.43
N ARG A 87 13.02 -4.92 5.68
CA ARG A 87 13.66 -4.17 4.59
C ARG A 87 12.67 -3.80 3.49
N MET A 88 11.87 -4.76 3.02
CA MET A 88 10.86 -4.52 1.97
C MET A 88 9.79 -3.53 2.44
N ALA A 89 9.36 -3.60 3.70
CA ALA A 89 8.42 -2.64 4.27
C ALA A 89 9.00 -1.21 4.27
N GLY A 90 10.25 -1.06 4.72
CA GLY A 90 10.94 0.23 4.70
C GLY A 90 11.10 0.80 3.29
N GLU A 91 11.53 -0.02 2.33
CA GLU A 91 11.68 0.37 0.93
C GLU A 91 10.34 0.77 0.30
N ALA A 92 9.27 0.01 0.57
CA ALA A 92 7.93 0.34 0.11
C ALA A 92 7.45 1.69 0.68
N ALA A 93 7.74 1.98 1.94
CA ALA A 93 7.40 3.26 2.55
C ALA A 93 8.12 4.45 1.90
N LEU A 94 9.44 4.32 1.66
CA LEU A 94 10.20 5.34 0.93
C LEU A 94 9.66 5.54 -0.49
N ARG A 95 9.31 4.46 -1.20
CA ARG A 95 8.74 4.54 -2.56
C ARG A 95 7.32 5.10 -2.59
N ALA A 96 6.51 4.83 -1.56
CA ALA A 96 5.22 5.48 -1.36
C ALA A 96 5.38 6.96 -0.97
N GLY A 97 6.61 7.36 -0.61
CA GLY A 97 7.02 8.74 -0.44
C GLY A 97 7.06 9.22 1.00
N ALA A 98 7.08 8.33 1.99
CA ALA A 98 7.37 8.73 3.37
C ALA A 98 8.66 9.55 3.42
N GLY A 99 8.62 10.71 4.07
CA GLY A 99 9.76 11.64 4.08
C GLY A 99 10.94 11.13 4.91
N LEU A 100 10.64 10.41 6.00
CA LEU A 100 11.62 9.71 6.84
C LEU A 100 11.07 8.35 7.24
N VAL A 101 11.90 7.33 7.13
CA VAL A 101 11.55 5.95 7.50
C VAL A 101 12.58 5.42 8.49
N ARG A 102 12.14 5.26 9.74
CA ARG A 102 12.90 4.62 10.82
C ARG A 102 12.50 3.15 10.92
N VAL A 103 13.50 2.29 11.01
CA VAL A 103 13.31 0.84 11.16
C VAL A 103 13.85 0.44 12.53
N LEU A 104 13.00 -0.15 13.37
CA LEU A 104 13.39 -0.77 14.62
C LEU A 104 13.39 -2.30 14.43
N THR A 105 14.56 -2.91 14.51
CA THR A 105 14.76 -4.33 14.22
C THR A 105 15.81 -4.95 15.14
N ARG A 106 16.10 -6.25 15.03
CA ARG A 106 17.22 -6.87 15.75
C ARG A 106 18.56 -6.25 15.35
N GLY A 107 19.49 -6.08 16.29
CA GLY A 107 20.82 -5.52 16.02
C GLY A 107 21.55 -6.20 14.85
N GLU A 108 21.44 -7.53 14.76
CA GLU A 108 22.01 -8.37 13.69
C GLU A 108 21.52 -7.99 12.27
N ASN A 109 20.32 -7.41 12.17
CA ASN A 109 19.72 -7.02 10.90
C ASN A 109 20.18 -5.63 10.42
N ILE A 110 20.77 -4.80 11.29
CA ILE A 110 21.08 -3.40 10.97
C ILE A 110 22.09 -3.31 9.83
N ALA A 111 23.25 -3.98 9.96
CA ALA A 111 24.30 -3.97 8.95
C ALA A 111 23.80 -4.45 7.56
N PRO A 112 23.12 -5.60 7.42
CA PRO A 112 22.61 -6.04 6.12
C PRO A 112 21.50 -5.13 5.59
N LEU A 113 20.65 -4.53 6.45
CA LEU A 113 19.66 -3.54 6.00
C LEU A 113 20.34 -2.31 5.39
N LEU A 114 21.28 -1.70 6.11
CA LEU A 114 21.95 -0.47 5.66
C LEU A 114 22.86 -0.70 4.46
N THR A 115 23.43 -1.90 4.32
CA THR A 115 24.18 -2.29 3.12
C THR A 115 23.28 -2.34 1.89
N ALA A 116 22.06 -2.85 2.04
CA ALA A 116 21.12 -2.97 0.92
C ALA A 116 20.33 -1.67 0.65
N ARG A 117 19.99 -0.91 1.68
CA ARG A 117 19.17 0.32 1.62
C ARG A 117 19.65 1.34 2.66
N PRO A 118 20.71 2.10 2.34
CA PRO A 118 21.30 3.08 3.27
C PRO A 118 20.38 4.27 3.59
N GLU A 119 19.31 4.49 2.81
CA GLU A 119 18.32 5.54 3.04
C GLU A 119 17.43 5.28 4.26
N LEU A 120 17.39 4.05 4.77
CA LEU A 120 16.63 3.68 5.97
C LEU A 120 17.39 4.07 7.25
N MET A 121 16.67 4.62 8.23
CA MET A 121 17.24 4.90 9.56
C MET A 121 17.05 3.66 10.46
N ALA A 122 17.96 2.68 10.37
CA ALA A 122 17.88 1.43 11.11
C ALA A 122 18.48 1.54 12.51
N HIS A 123 17.72 1.13 13.53
CA HIS A 123 18.15 1.08 14.93
C HIS A 123 17.75 -0.26 15.55
N GLU A 124 18.48 -0.64 16.59
CA GLU A 124 18.13 -1.82 17.38
C GLU A 124 16.83 -1.55 18.15
N LEU A 125 15.93 -2.52 18.15
CA LEU A 125 14.70 -2.46 18.93
C LEU A 125 15.01 -2.66 20.41
N THR A 126 15.08 -1.56 21.14
CA THR A 126 15.18 -1.49 22.61
C THR A 126 14.02 -0.68 23.19
N PRO A 127 13.71 -0.81 24.50
CA PRO A 127 12.72 0.04 25.16
C PRO A 127 12.97 1.54 24.95
N GLN A 128 14.23 1.96 25.02
CA GLN A 128 14.64 3.36 24.80
C GLN A 128 14.37 3.79 23.35
N SER A 129 14.73 2.95 22.38
CA SER A 129 14.53 3.26 20.96
C SER A 129 13.06 3.46 20.60
N LEU A 130 12.12 2.87 21.34
CA LEU A 130 10.68 3.03 21.10
C LEU A 130 10.18 4.43 21.47
N GLU A 131 10.76 5.03 22.49
CA GLU A 131 10.37 6.34 23.01
C GLU A 131 11.07 7.49 22.26
N GLU A 132 12.25 7.21 21.70
CA GLU A 132 13.00 8.16 20.88
C GLU A 132 12.23 8.57 19.61
N ARG A 133 11.98 9.86 19.46
CA ARG A 133 11.51 10.41 18.18
C ARG A 133 12.71 10.52 17.23
N PRO A 134 12.57 10.20 15.94
CA PRO A 134 13.63 10.48 14.98
C PRO A 134 13.90 11.99 14.97
N ASP A 135 15.10 12.35 15.39
CA ASP A 135 15.57 13.72 15.48
C ASP A 135 15.54 14.39 14.11
N LEU A 136 14.95 15.57 14.07
CA LEU A 136 15.13 16.50 12.97
C LEU A 136 16.16 17.51 13.47
N GLY A 137 17.35 17.50 12.88
CA GLY A 137 18.13 18.73 12.83
C GLY A 137 17.32 19.84 12.17
#